data_AF-A0A3P6SMR5-F1
#
_entry.id   AF-A0A3P6SMR5-F1
#
_cell.length_a   1.000
_cell.length_b   1.000
_cell.length_c   1.000
_cell.angle_alpha   90.00
_cell.angle_beta   90.00
_cell.angle_gamma   90.00
#
_symmetry.space_group_name_H-M   'P 1'
#
loop_
_entity.id
_entity.type
_entity.pdbx_description
1 polymer ?
#
loop_
_entity_poly.entity_id
_entity_poly.type
_entity_poly.pdbx_seq_one_letter_code
_entity_poly.pdbx_strand_id
1 'polypeptide(L)'
;MYICNRARGRGETVNEKEYRKRYVIPKRVLRNCPCFVKAHVRGDGLITVTSCFEHLGHEVTAAFLPLSRSDEERVVSLLSMELPFQTVVAKLRAEWNPDEDERKQPRTCYITMRDIW
;
A
#
# COMPACT_ATOMS: atom_id res chain seq x y z
N MET A 1 -1.64 -1.28 -19.32
CA MET A 1 -2.27 -0.21 -18.52
C MET A 1 -2.38 -0.71 -17.10
N TYR A 2 -1.71 -0.04 -16.16
CA TYR A 2 -1.76 -0.36 -14.75
C TYR A 2 -2.78 0.56 -14.08
N ILE A 3 -3.62 0.00 -13.22
CA ILE A 3 -4.64 0.74 -12.47
C ILE A 3 -4.50 0.39 -10.99
N CYS A 4 -4.96 1.28 -10.11
CA CYS A 4 -5.01 0.98 -8.69
C CYS A 4 -5.79 -0.33 -8.44
N ASN A 5 -5.27 -1.21 -7.58
CA ASN A 5 -5.92 -2.45 -7.13
C ASN A 5 -7.31 -2.19 -6.51
N ARG A 6 -7.55 -0.98 -6.01
CA ARG A 6 -8.86 -0.52 -5.51
C ARG A 6 -9.71 0.21 -6.55
N ALA A 7 -9.39 0.21 -7.84
CA ALA A 7 -10.16 0.95 -8.86
C ALA A 7 -11.49 0.31 -9.29
N ARG A 8 -11.88 -0.90 -8.79
CA ARG A 8 -13.04 -1.67 -9.33
C ARG A 8 -13.92 -2.47 -8.34
N GLY A 9 -13.79 -2.29 -7.04
CA GLY A 9 -14.69 -2.94 -6.06
C GLY A 9 -16.05 -2.26 -5.93
N ARG A 10 -16.94 -2.86 -5.14
CA ARG A 10 -18.25 -2.27 -4.81
C ARG A 10 -17.99 -1.06 -3.91
N GLY A 11 -18.24 0.16 -4.40
CA GLY A 11 -18.18 1.36 -3.57
C GLY A 11 -19.26 1.30 -2.48
N GLU A 12 -19.05 1.98 -1.36
CA GLU A 12 -20.14 2.20 -0.40
C GLU A 12 -21.02 3.35 -0.89
N THR A 13 -22.34 3.26 -0.68
CA THR A 13 -23.24 4.40 -0.87
C THR A 13 -22.92 5.45 0.19
N VAL A 14 -22.21 6.50 -0.21
CA VAL A 14 -21.78 7.57 0.68
C VAL A 14 -23.01 8.39 1.09
N ASN A 15 -23.41 8.29 2.35
CA ASN A 15 -24.40 9.19 2.93
C ASN A 15 -23.71 10.49 3.34
N GLU A 16 -24.06 11.60 2.68
CA GLU A 16 -23.42 12.91 2.78
C GLU A 16 -23.35 13.45 4.23
N LYS A 17 -24.29 13.03 5.09
CA LYS A 17 -24.36 13.42 6.51
C LYS A 17 -23.36 12.68 7.42
N GLU A 18 -22.83 11.54 6.99
CA GLU A 18 -21.94 10.69 7.78
C GLU A 18 -20.46 11.08 7.65
N TYR A 19 -20.11 11.96 6.70
CA TYR A 19 -18.75 12.45 6.47
C TYR A 19 -18.17 13.27 7.64
N ARG A 20 -19.02 13.65 8.61
CA ARG A 20 -18.62 14.50 9.75
C ARG A 20 -18.35 13.78 11.07
N LYS A 21 -18.51 12.45 11.18
CA LYS A 21 -18.35 11.77 12.48
C LYS A 21 -17.55 10.45 12.38
N ARG A 22 -16.28 10.58 12.79
CA ARG A 22 -15.44 9.66 13.58
C ARG A 22 -15.51 8.15 13.28
N TYR A 23 -14.37 7.67 12.77
CA TYR A 23 -13.78 6.32 12.82
C TYR A 23 -14.52 5.18 12.09
N VAL A 24 -13.70 4.22 11.63
CA VAL A 24 -14.01 2.86 11.16
C VAL A 24 -13.98 2.66 9.63
N ILE A 25 -12.97 1.85 9.21
CA ILE A 25 -12.59 1.39 7.85
C ILE A 25 -12.05 2.52 6.95
N PRO A 26 -10.96 2.34 6.17
CA PRO A 26 -10.56 3.33 5.17
C PRO A 26 -11.68 3.45 4.14
N LYS A 27 -12.58 4.42 4.35
CA LYS A 27 -13.84 4.58 3.62
C LYS A 27 -13.54 4.61 2.13
N ARG A 28 -14.02 3.59 1.42
CA ARG A 28 -14.05 3.61 -0.02
C ARG A 28 -15.26 4.43 -0.44
N VAL A 29 -15.05 5.74 -0.48
CA VAL A 29 -16.04 6.74 -0.87
C VAL A 29 -16.44 6.54 -2.34
N LEU A 30 -15.51 6.16 -3.21
CA LEU A 30 -15.79 6.05 -4.65
C LEU A 30 -15.59 4.63 -5.18
N ARG A 31 -16.47 4.26 -6.12
CA ARG A 31 -16.34 3.01 -6.88
C ARG A 31 -15.09 2.99 -7.75
N ASN A 32 -14.63 4.13 -8.25
CA ASN A 32 -13.49 4.20 -9.16
C ASN A 32 -12.36 5.03 -8.52
N CYS A 33 -11.12 4.61 -8.75
CA CYS A 33 -9.93 5.40 -8.42
C CYS A 33 -9.32 5.92 -9.72
N PRO A 34 -9.02 7.23 -9.84
CA PRO A 34 -8.41 7.81 -11.04
C PRO A 34 -6.92 7.49 -11.18
N CYS A 35 -6.30 6.81 -10.21
CA CYS A 35 -4.88 6.46 -10.29
C CYS A 35 -4.61 5.38 -11.37
N PHE A 36 -3.78 5.73 -12.35
CA PHE A 36 -3.37 4.85 -13.44
C PHE A 36 -1.96 5.16 -13.97
N VAL A 37 -1.37 4.18 -14.64
CA VAL A 37 -0.16 4.34 -15.46
C VAL A 37 -0.38 3.67 -16.82
N LYS A 38 -0.22 4.44 -17.89
CA LYS A 38 -0.31 3.98 -19.28
C LYS A 38 1.04 4.23 -19.95
N ALA A 39 1.74 3.15 -20.29
CA ALA A 39 2.94 3.19 -21.10
C ALA A 39 2.60 2.83 -22.56
N HIS A 40 3.20 3.55 -23.50
CA HIS A 40 3.08 3.30 -24.94
C HIS A 40 4.48 3.29 -25.56
N VAL A 41 4.82 2.19 -26.22
CA VAL A 41 6.07 2.08 -26.99
C VAL A 41 5.79 2.65 -28.38
N ARG A 42 6.52 3.72 -28.74
CA ARG A 42 6.45 4.34 -30.06
C ARG A 42 7.28 3.52 -31.06
N GLY A 43 7.02 3.71 -32.35
CA GLY A 43 7.72 2.97 -33.43
C GLY A 43 9.23 3.25 -33.51
N ASP A 44 9.70 4.34 -32.89
CA ASP A 44 11.11 4.71 -32.74
C ASP A 44 11.77 4.11 -31.48
N GLY A 45 11.05 3.23 -30.76
CA GLY A 45 11.55 2.58 -29.54
C GLY A 45 11.43 3.43 -28.27
N LEU A 46 10.99 4.70 -28.37
CA LEU A 46 10.75 5.54 -27.19
C LEU A 46 9.49 5.10 -26.44
N ILE A 47 9.56 5.12 -25.11
CA ILE A 47 8.42 4.82 -24.24
C ILE A 47 7.81 6.13 -23.75
N THR A 48 6.57 6.42 -24.14
CA THR A 48 5.80 7.52 -23.59
C THR A 48 4.93 7.00 -22.45
N VAL A 49 5.04 7.63 -21.27
CA VAL A 49 4.25 7.28 -20.09
C VAL A 49 3.29 8.42 -19.77
N THR A 50 2.01 8.09 -19.65
CA THR A 50 0.97 8.99 -19.14
C THR A 50 0.39 8.38 -17.86
N SER A 51 0.41 9.13 -16.77
CA SER A 51 -0.04 8.64 -15.47
C SER A 51 -0.80 9.69 -14.67
N CYS A 52 -1.63 9.21 -13.76
CA CYS A 52 -2.20 9.95 -12.65
C CYS A 52 -1.87 9.14 -11.39
N PHE A 53 -1.14 9.73 -10.44
CA PHE A 53 -0.73 9.04 -9.20
C PHE A 53 -1.62 9.39 -8.00
N GLU A 54 -2.54 10.35 -8.17
CA GLU A 54 -3.46 10.72 -7.11
C GLU A 54 -4.57 9.67 -6.94
N HIS A 55 -4.71 9.18 -5.72
CA HIS A 55 -5.79 8.28 -5.33
C HIS A 55 -6.96 9.10 -4.80
N LEU A 56 -8.11 9.02 -5.49
CA LEU A 56 -9.36 9.63 -5.05
C LEU A 56 -10.36 8.56 -4.63
N GLY A 57 -11.05 8.82 -3.51
CA GLY A 57 -12.16 7.99 -3.05
C GLY A 57 -11.77 6.68 -2.35
N HIS A 58 -10.49 6.50 -2.05
CA HIS A 58 -10.01 5.55 -1.05
C HIS A 58 -8.66 6.01 -0.49
N GLU A 59 -8.36 5.58 0.73
CA GLU A 59 -7.07 5.87 1.35
C GLU A 59 -6.00 4.88 0.86
N VAL A 60 -4.73 5.33 0.89
CA VAL A 60 -3.55 4.51 0.59
C VAL A 60 -2.95 4.06 1.92
N THR A 61 -3.05 2.77 2.23
CA THR A 61 -2.46 2.19 3.45
C THR A 61 -1.00 1.86 3.22
N ALA A 62 -0.15 2.11 4.22
CA ALA A 62 1.28 1.77 4.15
C ALA A 62 1.51 0.33 3.69
N ALA A 63 0.67 -0.64 4.09
CA ALA A 63 0.68 -2.03 3.64
C ALA A 63 0.78 -2.26 2.11
N PHE A 64 0.30 -1.33 1.29
CA PHE A 64 0.30 -1.45 -0.17
C PHE A 64 1.44 -0.70 -0.86
N LEU A 65 2.27 0.01 -0.08
CA LEU A 65 3.45 0.66 -0.60
C LEU A 65 4.58 -0.37 -0.78
N PRO A 66 5.51 -0.17 -1.72
CA PRO A 66 6.75 -0.94 -1.74
C PRO A 66 7.54 -0.71 -0.43
N LEU A 67 8.40 -1.65 -0.08
CA LEU A 67 9.36 -1.44 1.00
C LEU A 67 10.32 -0.32 0.60
N SER A 68 10.73 0.49 1.59
CA SER A 68 11.83 1.43 1.36
C SER A 68 13.13 0.64 1.25
N ARG A 69 14.14 1.18 0.57
CA ARG A 69 15.45 0.54 0.45
C ARG A 69 16.07 0.21 1.82
N SER A 70 15.92 1.12 2.79
CA SER A 70 16.37 0.89 4.17
C SER A 70 15.63 -0.27 4.86
N ASP A 71 14.33 -0.41 4.59
CA ASP A 71 13.56 -1.54 5.12
C ASP A 71 13.94 -2.86 4.44
N GLU A 72 14.20 -2.86 3.14
CA GLU A 72 14.70 -4.02 2.41
C GLU A 72 16.05 -4.50 2.97
N GLU A 73 17.01 -3.58 3.15
CA GLU A 73 18.32 -3.87 3.74
C GLU A 73 18.18 -4.47 5.15
N ARG A 74 17.22 -3.96 5.94
CA ARG A 74 16.91 -4.49 7.27
C ARG A 74 16.30 -5.90 7.23
N VAL A 75 15.38 -6.15 6.31
CA VAL A 75 14.80 -7.49 6.09
C VAL A 75 15.90 -8.47 5.69
N VAL A 76 16.75 -8.10 4.73
CA VAL A 76 17.88 -8.94 4.28
C VAL A 76 18.82 -9.24 5.43
N SER A 77 19.19 -8.24 6.24
CA SER A 77 20.04 -8.44 7.42
C SER A 77 19.45 -9.48 8.38
N LEU A 78 18.13 -9.43 8.64
CA LEU A 78 17.47 -10.41 9.51
C LEU A 78 17.42 -11.82 8.91
N LEU A 79 17.30 -11.93 7.60
CA LEU A 79 17.34 -13.23 6.90
C LEU A 79 18.74 -13.82 6.88
N SER A 80 19.78 -12.99 6.74
CA SER A 80 21.18 -13.43 6.78
C SER A 80 21.59 -13.98 8.15
N MET A 81 20.84 -13.69 9.21
CA MET A 81 21.06 -14.26 10.55
C MET A 81 20.49 -15.67 10.73
N GLU A 82 20.03 -16.32 9.64
CA GLU A 82 19.41 -17.66 9.64
C GLU A 82 18.22 -17.80 10.61
N LEU A 83 17.55 -16.67 10.91
CA LEU A 83 16.38 -16.67 11.77
C LEU A 83 15.18 -17.30 11.03
N PRO A 84 14.34 -18.09 11.72
CA PRO A 84 13.09 -18.56 11.15
C PRO A 84 12.24 -17.39 10.66
N PHE A 85 11.62 -17.53 9.50
CA PHE A 85 10.81 -16.47 8.88
C PHE A 85 9.76 -15.89 9.83
N GLN A 86 9.13 -16.72 10.66
CA GLN A 86 8.16 -16.27 11.67
C GLN A 86 8.78 -15.30 12.67
N THR A 87 10.01 -15.56 13.09
CA THR A 87 10.78 -14.70 14.00
C THR A 87 11.18 -13.38 13.33
N VAL A 88 11.55 -13.43 12.05
CA VAL A 88 11.86 -12.22 11.25
C VAL A 88 10.62 -11.32 11.15
N VAL A 89 9.47 -11.89 10.78
CA VAL A 89 8.20 -11.17 10.72
C VAL A 89 7.81 -10.61 12.09
N ALA A 90 7.93 -11.38 13.16
CA ALA A 90 7.63 -10.91 14.51
C ALA A 90 8.51 -9.73 14.93
N LYS A 91 9.81 -9.77 14.63
CA LYS A 91 10.74 -8.65 14.89
C LYS A 91 10.38 -7.39 14.09
N LEU A 92 10.09 -7.53 12.80
CA LEU A 92 9.72 -6.41 11.94
C LEU A 92 8.39 -5.76 12.36
N ARG A 93 7.47 -6.56 12.90
CA ARG A 93 6.18 -6.09 13.41
C ARG A 93 6.23 -5.58 14.85
N ALA A 94 7.33 -5.80 15.58
CA ALA A 94 7.46 -5.35 16.96
C ALA A 94 7.43 -3.82 17.12
N GLU A 95 7.70 -3.09 16.04
CA GLU A 95 7.58 -1.62 15.97
C GLU A 95 6.14 -1.12 15.92
N TRP A 96 5.15 -2.02 15.92
CA TRP A 96 3.75 -1.63 15.93
C TRP A 96 3.41 -0.85 17.20
N ASN A 97 2.94 0.39 17.00
CA ASN A 97 2.51 1.25 18.10
C ASN A 97 0.98 1.22 18.24
N PRO A 98 0.40 0.60 19.28
CA PRO A 98 -1.06 0.49 19.42
C PRO A 98 -1.76 1.85 19.63
N ASP A 99 -1.05 2.85 20.12
CA ASP A 99 -1.58 4.19 20.38
C ASP A 99 -1.57 5.08 19.13
N GLU A 100 -0.89 4.65 18.07
CA GLU A 100 -0.76 5.40 16.82
C GLU A 100 -1.74 4.89 15.76
N ASP A 101 -2.25 5.82 14.94
CA ASP A 101 -3.12 5.49 13.83
C ASP A 101 -2.45 4.45 12.92
N GLU A 102 -3.17 3.38 12.57
CA GLU A 102 -2.71 2.34 11.64
C GLU A 102 -2.07 2.93 10.37
N ARG A 103 -2.55 4.08 9.90
CA ARG A 103 -2.04 4.77 8.71
C ARG A 103 -0.60 5.25 8.84
N LYS A 104 -0.13 5.48 10.06
CA LYS A 104 1.23 5.97 10.36
C LYS A 104 2.17 4.83 10.73
N GLN A 105 1.66 3.60 10.82
CA GLN A 105 2.49 2.44 11.05
C GLN A 105 3.45 2.26 9.86
N PRO A 106 4.73 1.95 10.12
CA PRO A 106 5.70 1.65 9.08
C PRO A 106 5.23 0.53 8.13
N ARG A 107 5.70 0.55 6.87
CA ARG A 107 5.43 -0.53 5.90
C ARG A 107 5.87 -1.90 6.43
N THR A 108 6.95 -1.94 7.21
CA THR A 108 7.53 -3.15 7.81
C THR A 108 6.55 -3.88 8.72
N CYS A 109 5.66 -3.15 9.41
CA CYS A 109 4.63 -3.76 10.24
C CYS A 109 3.58 -4.58 9.45
N TYR A 110 3.51 -4.36 8.14
CA TYR A 110 2.61 -5.07 7.25
C TYR A 110 3.30 -6.17 6.43
N ILE A 111 4.60 -6.44 6.66
CA ILE A 111 5.33 -7.49 5.98
C ILE A 111 4.67 -8.84 6.20
N THR A 112 4.49 -9.59 5.12
CA THR A 112 3.96 -10.95 5.10
C THR A 112 5.02 -11.90 4.55
N MET A 113 4.77 -13.21 4.63
CA MET A 113 5.65 -14.22 4.03
C MET A 113 5.86 -13.99 2.51
N ARG A 114 4.91 -13.35 1.81
CA ARG A 114 5.03 -13.06 0.38
C ARG A 114 6.02 -11.94 0.06
N ASP A 115 6.34 -11.10 1.03
CA ASP A 115 7.32 -10.03 0.87
C ASP A 115 8.76 -10.52 1.10
N ILE A 116 8.90 -11.75 1.59
CA ILE A 116 10.17 -12.37 2.00
C ILE A 116 10.55 -13.55 1.08
N TRP A 117 9.58 -14.10 0.34
CA TRP A 117 9.73 -15.28 -0.53
C TRP A 117 9.68 -14.91 -2.01
#